data_AF-A0A5M6DEL9-F1
#
_entry.id   AF-A0A5M6DEL9-F1
#
_cell.length_a   1.000
_cell.length_b   1.000
_cell.length_c   1.000
_cell.angle_alpha   90.00
_cell.angle_beta   90.00
_cell.angle_gamma   90.00
#
_symmetry.space_group_name_H-M   'P 1'
#
loop_
_entity.id
_entity.type
_entity.pdbx_description
1 polymer ?
#
loop_
_entity_poly.entity_id
_entity_poly.type
_entity_poly.pdbx_seq_one_letter_code
_entity_poly.pdbx_strand_id
1 'polypeptide(L)'
;MHHRSNRFIDTAIFATNFSIATILLMACVIAIATADNPFSFLSGLFLVVPVLGYAIAEWACWYRERNWLGRPLGILNLLLAAFFLFAAATNVIEVAQDRESVDPWFLVVFGLGFGMFSAYLGYCGWRRIRRAPSP
;
A
#
# COMPACT_ATOMS: atom_id res chain seq x y z
N MET A 1 21.15 -23.61 -8.14
CA MET A 1 21.25 -22.17 -7.78
C MET A 1 19.92 -21.39 -7.84
N HIS A 2 18.88 -21.85 -8.55
CA HIS A 2 17.58 -21.15 -8.62
C HIS A 2 16.84 -20.96 -7.28
N HIS A 3 17.08 -21.82 -6.28
CA HIS A 3 16.38 -21.74 -4.99
C HIS A 3 16.80 -20.53 -4.12
N ARG A 4 18.07 -20.09 -4.19
CA ARG A 4 18.57 -18.93 -3.43
C ARG A 4 18.12 -17.59 -4.02
N SER A 5 18.05 -17.48 -5.35
CA SER A 5 17.64 -16.24 -6.03
C SER A 5 16.19 -15.86 -5.70
N ASN A 6 15.29 -16.84 -5.62
CA ASN A 6 13.90 -16.59 -5.23
C ASN A 6 13.76 -16.08 -3.80
N ARG A 7 14.54 -16.62 -2.84
CA ARG A 7 14.51 -16.14 -1.45
C ARG A 7 14.97 -14.69 -1.31
N PHE A 8 15.99 -14.26 -2.07
CA PHE A 8 16.46 -12.88 -2.02
C PHE A 8 15.38 -11.89 -2.48
N ILE A 9 14.74 -12.18 -3.62
CA ILE A 9 13.69 -11.32 -4.17
C ILE A 9 12.47 -11.29 -3.24
N ASP A 10 12.09 -12.42 -2.66
CA ASP A 10 10.94 -12.49 -1.75
C ASP A 10 11.21 -11.76 -0.43
N THR A 11 12.44 -11.81 0.09
CA THR A 11 12.87 -10.99 1.24
C THR A 11 12.90 -9.50 0.91
N ALA A 12 13.35 -9.11 -0.28
CA ALA A 12 13.34 -7.71 -0.70
C ALA A 12 11.90 -7.15 -0.80
N ILE A 13 10.98 -7.94 -1.35
CA ILE A 13 9.55 -7.58 -1.42
C ILE A 13 8.94 -7.50 -0.02
N PHE A 14 9.24 -8.46 0.85
CA PHE A 14 8.83 -8.42 2.26
C PHE A 14 9.32 -7.14 2.94
N ALA A 15 10.63 -6.86 2.87
CA ALA A 15 11.23 -5.68 3.50
C ALA A 15 10.60 -4.39 2.99
N THR A 16 10.31 -4.31 1.69
CA THR A 16 9.69 -3.14 1.07
C THR A 16 8.22 -3.00 1.51
N ASN A 17 7.41 -4.06 1.44
CA ASN A 17 6.01 -4.04 1.90
C ASN A 17 5.91 -3.69 3.39
N PHE A 18 6.77 -4.28 4.21
CA PHE A 18 6.82 -4.03 5.64
C PHE A 18 7.24 -2.58 5.96
N SER A 19 8.22 -2.04 5.21
CA SER A 19 8.65 -0.64 5.36
C SER A 19 7.53 0.33 4.98
N ILE A 20 6.86 0.08 3.85
CA ILE A 20 5.71 0.90 3.41
C ILE A 20 4.58 0.84 4.45
N ALA A 21 4.22 -0.35 4.94
CA ALA A 21 3.21 -0.50 5.98
C ALA A 21 3.61 0.25 7.27
N THR A 22 4.88 0.20 7.66
CA THR A 22 5.39 0.94 8.83
C THR A 22 5.27 2.45 8.63
N ILE A 23 5.65 2.97 7.46
CA ILE A 23 5.54 4.40 7.14
C ILE A 23 4.06 4.83 7.15
N LEU A 24 3.17 4.05 6.55
CA LEU A 24 1.73 4.32 6.57
C LEU A 24 1.17 4.31 7.99
N LEU A 25 1.60 3.36 8.84
CA LEU A 25 1.20 3.30 10.24
C LEU A 25 1.64 4.57 10.99
N MET A 26 2.90 5.00 10.79
CA MET A 26 3.41 6.25 11.36
C MET A 26 2.62 7.47 10.86
N ALA A 27 2.30 7.53 9.57
CA ALA A 27 1.47 8.59 9.00
C ALA A 27 0.07 8.61 9.62
N CYS A 28 -0.53 7.44 9.87
CA CYS A 28 -1.83 7.35 10.56
C CYS A 28 -1.74 7.84 12.01
N VAL A 29 -0.68 7.47 12.74
CA VAL A 29 -0.44 7.94 14.12
C VAL A 29 -0.27 9.45 14.15
N ILE A 30 0.50 10.02 13.21
CA ILE A 30 0.66 11.47 13.07
C ILE A 30 -0.70 12.12 12.79
N ALA A 31 -1.46 11.62 11.80
CA ALA A 31 -2.77 12.15 11.46
C ALA A 31 -3.76 12.12 12.63
N ILE A 32 -3.70 11.10 13.49
CA ILE A 32 -4.48 11.01 14.74
C ILE A 32 -4.00 12.05 15.76
N ALA A 33 -2.68 12.17 15.95
CA ALA A 33 -2.08 13.06 16.95
C ALA A 33 -2.24 14.55 16.59
N THR A 34 -2.29 14.88 15.30
CA THR A 34 -2.44 16.25 14.78
C THR A 34 -3.84 16.49 14.21
N ALA A 35 -4.83 15.71 14.64
CA ALA A 35 -6.18 15.81 14.09
C ALA A 35 -6.88 17.10 14.57
N ASP A 36 -6.91 18.11 13.71
CA ASP A 36 -7.66 19.35 13.95
C ASP A 36 -9.15 19.22 13.59
N ASN A 37 -9.54 18.11 12.95
CA ASN A 37 -10.92 17.81 12.58
C ASN A 37 -11.24 16.31 12.73
N PRO A 38 -12.52 15.96 12.98
CA PRO A 38 -12.93 14.58 13.22
C PRO A 38 -12.70 13.65 12.02
N PHE A 39 -12.69 14.17 10.79
CA PHE A 39 -12.44 13.38 9.59
C PHE A 39 -10.99 12.90 9.51
N SER A 40 -10.02 13.74 9.87
CA SER A 40 -8.60 13.39 9.91
C SER A 40 -8.34 12.30 10.96
N PHE A 41 -8.94 12.44 12.15
CA PHE A 41 -8.88 11.43 13.20
C PHE A 41 -9.47 10.08 12.76
N LEU A 42 -10.70 10.09 12.21
CA LEU A 42 -11.36 8.87 11.75
C LEU A 42 -10.59 8.21 10.62
N SER A 43 -10.07 8.98 9.65
CA SER A 43 -9.29 8.44 8.54
C SER A 43 -8.03 7.72 9.03
N GLY A 44 -7.30 8.31 9.98
CA GLY A 44 -6.14 7.67 10.62
C GLY A 44 -6.54 6.41 11.35
N LEU A 45 -7.59 6.45 12.18
CA LEU A 45 -8.05 5.30 12.96
C LEU A 45 -8.49 4.12 12.06
N PHE A 46 -9.25 4.40 11.01
CA PHE A 46 -9.71 3.37 10.07
C PHE A 46 -8.57 2.77 9.24
N LEU A 47 -7.47 3.50 9.02
CA LEU A 47 -6.30 3.00 8.31
C LEU A 47 -5.32 2.21 9.20
N VAL A 48 -5.24 2.53 10.50
CA VAL A 48 -4.34 1.82 11.44
C VAL A 48 -4.60 0.31 11.43
N VAL A 49 -5.85 -0.11 11.60
CA VAL A 49 -6.23 -1.52 11.72
C VAL A 49 -5.87 -2.34 10.47
N PRO A 50 -6.28 -1.97 9.24
CA PRO A 50 -5.93 -2.72 8.04
C PRO A 50 -4.42 -2.69 7.74
N VAL A 51 -3.73 -1.58 8.00
CA VAL A 51 -2.27 -1.48 7.80
C VAL A 51 -1.52 -2.39 8.77
N LEU A 52 -1.91 -2.41 10.04
CA LEU A 52 -1.33 -3.30 11.04
C LEU A 52 -1.62 -4.77 10.74
N GLY A 53 -2.87 -5.09 10.38
CA GLY A 53 -3.27 -6.44 9.97
C GLY A 53 -2.48 -6.93 8.75
N TYR A 54 -2.26 -6.05 7.77
CA TYR A 54 -1.40 -6.34 6.62
C TYR A 54 0.04 -6.60 7.03
N ALA A 55 0.65 -5.75 7.86
CA ALA A 55 2.03 -5.92 8.33
C ALA A 55 2.22 -7.24 9.10
N ILE A 56 1.28 -7.60 9.96
CA ILE A 56 1.29 -8.87 10.70
C ILE A 56 1.17 -10.06 9.74
N ALA A 57 0.25 -10.00 8.77
CA ALA A 57 0.05 -11.09 7.80
C ALA A 57 1.26 -11.25 6.87
N GLU A 58 1.89 -10.14 6.48
CA GLU A 58 3.12 -10.10 5.69
C GLU A 58 4.30 -10.72 6.45
N TRP A 59 4.46 -10.35 7.74
CA TRP A 59 5.44 -10.96 8.64
C TRP A 59 5.18 -12.45 8.86
N ALA A 60 3.92 -12.85 9.08
CA ALA A 60 3.56 -14.25 9.25
C ALA A 60 3.80 -15.08 7.98
N CYS A 61 3.54 -14.51 6.80
CA CYS A 61 3.80 -15.16 5.51
C CYS A 61 5.30 -15.42 5.31
N TRP A 62 6.15 -14.44 5.66
CA TRP A 62 7.60 -14.56 5.51
C TRP A 62 8.25 -15.42 6.61
N TYR A 63 7.97 -15.14 7.89
CA TYR A 63 8.63 -15.80 9.03
C TYR A 63 8.17 -17.25 9.22
N ARG A 64 6.88 -17.54 9.02
CA ARG A 64 6.31 -18.90 9.22
C ARG A 64 6.16 -19.69 7.93
N GLU A 65 6.71 -19.19 6.81
CA GLU A 65 6.60 -19.79 5.46
C GLU A 65 5.17 -20.25 5.11
N ARG A 66 4.14 -19.50 5.56
CA ARG A 66 2.73 -19.86 5.38
C ARG A 66 2.25 -19.52 3.96
N ASN A 67 2.59 -20.39 3.01
CA ASN A 67 2.33 -20.20 1.58
C ASN A 67 0.85 -19.95 1.22
N TRP A 68 -0.11 -20.40 2.04
CA TRP A 68 -1.54 -20.15 1.81
C TRP A 68 -1.93 -18.67 1.98
N LEU A 69 -1.17 -17.88 2.74
CA LEU A 69 -1.38 -16.43 2.90
C LEU A 69 -0.93 -15.62 1.68
N GLY A 70 -0.14 -16.21 0.77
CA GLY A 70 0.38 -15.51 -0.40
C GLY A 70 -0.73 -14.98 -1.32
N ARG A 71 -1.81 -15.74 -1.51
CA ARG A 71 -2.95 -15.36 -2.35
C ARG A 71 -3.79 -14.24 -1.74
N PRO A 72 -4.27 -14.35 -0.49
CA PRO A 72 -4.97 -13.27 0.20
C PRO A 72 -4.16 -11.97 0.23
N LEU A 73 -2.86 -12.03 0.55
CA LEU A 73 -1.98 -10.86 0.52
C LEU A 73 -1.81 -10.29 -0.89
N GLY A 74 -1.78 -11.14 -1.90
CA GLY A 74 -1.76 -10.71 -3.30
C GLY A 74 -3.02 -9.94 -3.69
N ILE A 75 -4.20 -10.43 -3.28
CA ILE A 75 -5.49 -9.75 -3.49
C ILE A 75 -5.52 -8.42 -2.75
N LEU A 76 -5.08 -8.39 -1.49
CA LEU A 76 -5.00 -7.15 -0.70
C LEU A 76 -4.09 -6.12 -1.38
N ASN A 77 -2.93 -6.52 -1.90
CA ASN A 77 -2.06 -5.62 -2.66
C ASN A 77 -2.75 -5.04 -3.89
N LEU A 78 -3.51 -5.85 -4.64
CA LEU A 78 -4.26 -5.34 -5.80
C LEU A 78 -5.40 -4.40 -5.40
N LEU A 79 -6.12 -4.71 -4.32
CA LEU A 79 -7.16 -3.83 -3.80
C LEU A 79 -6.57 -2.49 -3.37
N LEU A 80 -5.46 -2.50 -2.63
CA LEU A 80 -4.75 -1.28 -2.24
C LEU A 80 -4.28 -0.51 -3.47
N ALA A 81 -3.70 -1.17 -4.47
CA ALA A 81 -3.30 -0.52 -5.72
C ALA A 81 -4.47 0.18 -6.41
N ALA A 82 -5.65 -0.43 -6.43
CA ALA A 82 -6.87 0.16 -6.96
C ALA A 82 -7.36 1.35 -6.12
N PHE A 83 -7.30 1.25 -4.78
CA PHE A 83 -7.62 2.38 -3.89
C PHE A 83 -6.67 3.57 -4.08
N PHE A 84 -5.36 3.33 -4.26
CA PHE A 84 -4.41 4.40 -4.57
C PHE A 84 -4.75 5.06 -5.92
N LEU A 85 -5.09 4.30 -6.96
CA LEU A 85 -5.53 4.90 -8.24
C LEU A 85 -6.82 5.69 -8.10
N PHE A 86 -7.79 5.16 -7.35
CA PHE A 86 -9.04 5.83 -7.09
C PHE A 86 -8.81 7.15 -6.35
N ALA A 87 -8.05 7.14 -5.26
CA ALA A 87 -7.68 8.32 -4.51
C ALA A 87 -6.92 9.34 -5.39
N ALA A 88 -6.01 8.87 -6.25
CA ALA A 88 -5.32 9.74 -7.19
C ALA A 88 -6.30 10.43 -8.15
N ALA A 89 -7.23 9.66 -8.73
CA ALA A 89 -8.23 10.17 -9.66
C ALA A 89 -9.18 11.17 -9.00
N THR A 90 -9.67 10.89 -7.78
CA THR A 90 -10.58 11.80 -7.07
C THR A 90 -9.88 13.13 -6.74
N ASN A 91 -8.65 13.09 -6.25
CA ASN A 91 -7.88 14.31 -5.96
C ASN A 91 -7.61 15.13 -7.24
N VAL A 92 -7.30 14.47 -8.37
CA VAL A 92 -7.13 15.18 -9.66
C VAL A 92 -8.43 15.84 -10.13
N ILE A 93 -9.57 15.16 -9.96
CA ILE A 93 -10.89 15.71 -10.30
C ILE A 93 -11.23 16.92 -9.41
N GLU A 94 -10.98 16.81 -8.10
CA GLU A 94 -11.20 17.92 -7.15
C GLU A 94 -10.36 19.14 -7.53
N VAL A 95 -9.07 18.94 -7.81
CA VAL A 95 -8.17 20.01 -8.27
C VAL A 95 -8.64 20.63 -9.59
N ALA A 96 -9.14 19.82 -10.53
CA ALA A 96 -9.62 20.32 -11.82
C ALA A 96 -10.92 21.13 -11.72
N GLN A 97 -11.69 20.92 -10.66
CA GLN A 97 -12.94 21.66 -10.39
C GLN A 97 -12.72 22.90 -9.53
N ASP A 98 -11.59 22.98 -8.84
CA ASP A 98 -11.26 24.11 -7.99
C ASP A 98 -10.96 25.36 -8.83
N ARG A 99 -11.39 26.52 -8.32
CA ARG A 99 -11.17 27.82 -9.00
C ARG A 99 -9.84 28.45 -8.61
N GLU A 100 -9.19 27.94 -7.57
CA GLU A 100 -7.88 28.39 -7.13
C GLU A 100 -6.76 27.76 -7.96
N SER A 101 -5.68 28.52 -8.17
CA SER A 101 -4.51 28.02 -8.89
C SER A 101 -3.74 27.03 -8.02
N VAL A 102 -3.87 25.74 -8.31
CA VAL A 102 -3.07 24.69 -7.67
C VAL A 102 -1.64 24.71 -8.22
N ASP A 103 -0.65 24.57 -7.33
CA ASP A 103 0.76 24.44 -7.71
C ASP A 103 0.95 23.19 -8.61
N PRO A 104 1.42 23.34 -9.86
CA PRO A 104 1.69 22.20 -10.73
C PRO A 104 2.66 21.18 -10.12
N TRP A 105 3.56 21.63 -9.24
CA TRP A 105 4.51 20.74 -8.57
C TRP A 105 3.82 19.77 -7.61
N PHE A 106 2.74 20.20 -6.94
CA PHE A 106 1.93 19.34 -6.09
C PHE A 106 1.36 18.16 -6.89
N LEU A 107 0.80 18.42 -8.07
CA LEU A 107 0.23 17.38 -8.94
C LEU A 107 1.28 16.39 -9.43
N VAL A 108 2.49 16.85 -9.74
CA VAL A 108 3.59 15.99 -10.16
C VAL A 108 4.04 15.08 -9.02
N VAL A 109 4.30 15.64 -7.84
CA VAL A 109 4.75 14.87 -6.67
C VAL A 109 3.67 13.88 -6.23
N PHE A 110 2.43 14.34 -6.17
CA PHE A 110 1.28 13.51 -5.78
C PHE A 110 1.03 12.40 -6.79
N GLY A 111 0.97 12.72 -8.09
CA GLY A 111 0.75 11.75 -9.16
C GLY A 111 1.86 10.71 -9.24
N LEU A 112 3.12 11.12 -9.14
CA LEU A 112 4.26 10.18 -9.11
C LEU A 112 4.25 9.29 -7.87
N GLY A 113 3.94 9.85 -6.69
CA GLY A 113 3.84 9.08 -5.46
C GLY A 113 2.77 8.00 -5.55
N PHE A 114 1.53 8.39 -5.84
CA PHE A 114 0.41 7.46 -5.94
C PHE A 114 0.57 6.45 -7.09
N GLY A 115 1.08 6.91 -8.24
CA GLY A 115 1.37 6.04 -9.39
C GLY A 115 2.45 5.00 -9.07
N MET A 116 3.54 5.40 -8.40
CA MET A 116 4.59 4.50 -7.97
C MET A 116 4.09 3.46 -6.97
N PHE A 117 3.33 3.88 -5.94
CA PHE A 117 2.74 2.95 -4.97
C PHE A 117 1.77 1.97 -5.63
N SER A 118 0.89 2.45 -6.52
CA SER A 118 -0.05 1.59 -7.24
C SER A 118 0.66 0.60 -8.16
N ALA A 119 1.65 1.04 -8.94
CA ALA A 119 2.41 0.16 -9.82
C ALA A 119 3.17 -0.92 -9.03
N TYR A 120 3.79 -0.54 -7.91
CA TYR A 120 4.51 -1.45 -7.03
C TYR A 120 3.57 -2.49 -6.40
N LEU A 121 2.48 -2.05 -5.77
CA LEU A 121 1.48 -2.93 -5.15
C LEU A 121 0.81 -3.82 -6.19
N GLY A 122 0.48 -3.27 -7.37
CA GLY A 122 -0.05 -3.99 -8.51
C GLY A 122 0.86 -5.13 -8.97
N TYR A 123 2.15 -4.83 -9.15
CA TYR A 123 3.16 -5.82 -9.51
C TYR A 123 3.31 -6.92 -8.44
N CYS A 124 3.42 -6.54 -7.18
CA CYS A 124 3.55 -7.49 -6.06
C CYS A 124 2.31 -8.37 -5.92
N GLY A 125 1.11 -7.80 -6.03
CA GLY A 125 -0.15 -8.52 -5.98
C GLY A 125 -0.29 -9.53 -7.12
N TRP A 126 -0.03 -9.08 -8.34
CA TRP A 126 -0.03 -9.93 -9.54
C TRP A 126 0.96 -11.10 -9.44
N ARG A 127 2.21 -10.83 -9.05
CA ARG A 127 3.26 -11.85 -8.88
C ARG A 127 2.85 -12.91 -7.86
N ARG A 128 2.20 -12.51 -6.75
CA ARG A 128 1.74 -13.42 -5.71
C ARG A 128 0.59 -14.31 -6.16
N ILE A 129 -0.39 -13.75 -6.87
CA ILE A 129 -1.53 -14.52 -7.40
C ILE A 129 -1.08 -15.56 -8.41
N ARG A 130 -0.14 -15.20 -9.31
CA ARG A 130 0.41 -16.11 -10.32
C ARG A 130 1.22 -17.26 -9.74
N ARG A 131 1.82 -17.08 -8.56
CA ARG A 131 2.67 -18.09 -7.91
C ARG A 131 1.90 -19.00 -6.95
N ALA A 132 0.67 -18.64 -6.58
CA ALA A 132 -0.12 -19.43 -5.67
C ALA A 132 -0.71 -20.66 -6.39
N PRO A 133 -0.58 -21.88 -5.82
CA PRO A 133 -1.16 -23.09 -6.39
C PRO A 133 -2.69 -22.94 -6.46
N SER A 134 -3.31 -23.29 -7.60
CA SER A 134 -4.79 -23.38 -7.74
C SER A 134 -5.38 -24.26 -6.64
N PRO A 135 -6.56 -23.90 -6.09
CA PRO A 135 -7.25 -24.74 -5.12
C PRO A 135 -7.55 -26.13 -5.71
#